data_AF-A0A3P3XJS1-F1
#
_entry.id   AF-A0A3P3XJS1-F1
#
_cell.length_a   1.000
_cell.length_b   1.000
_cell.length_c   1.000
_cell.angle_alpha   90.00
_cell.angle_beta   90.00
_cell.angle_gamma   90.00
#
_symmetry.space_group_name_H-M   'P 1'
#
loop_
_entity.id
_entity.type
_entity.pdbx_description
1 polymer ?
#
loop_
_entity_poly.entity_id
_entity_poly.type
_entity_poly.pdbx_seq_one_letter_code
_entity_poly.pdbx_strand_id
1 'polypeptide(L)'
;MYWQLTKARIGCEVIAPALVPMRAGDRAKTDRRDAEQLAQSYRAGELTPVWVPDEAHEALRDLVRAREAAVQDRLRVRHRFKEVFASVWSAAGEKDDAMDTSLPGMDQEGGDV
;
A
#
# COMPACT_ATOMS: atom_id res chain seq x y z
N MET A 1 4.37 13.14 -19.42
CA MET A 1 4.57 14.16 -20.48
C MET A 1 4.17 15.57 -20.06
N TYR A 2 3.11 15.78 -19.25
CA TYR A 2 2.66 17.11 -18.78
C TYR A 2 3.80 18.03 -18.31
N TRP A 3 4.60 17.59 -17.32
CA TRP A 3 5.71 18.38 -16.78
C TRP A 3 6.78 18.78 -17.81
N GLN A 4 7.02 17.95 -18.81
CA GLN A 4 7.99 18.25 -19.87
C GLN A 4 7.46 19.36 -20.78
N LEU A 5 6.17 19.33 -21.11
CA LEU A 5 5.51 20.36 -21.93
C LEU A 5 5.42 21.69 -21.17
N THR A 6 5.08 21.66 -19.88
CA THR A 6 5.08 22.85 -19.02
C THR A 6 6.47 23.49 -18.93
N LYS A 7 7.53 22.68 -18.78
CA LYS A 7 8.93 23.17 -18.81
C LYS A 7 9.31 23.80 -20.16
N ALA A 8 8.78 23.26 -21.25
CA ALA A 8 8.94 23.81 -22.59
C ALA A 8 8.05 25.04 -22.88
N ARG A 9 7.28 25.53 -21.88
CA ARG A 9 6.30 26.62 -22.01
C ARG A 9 5.21 26.36 -23.04
N ILE A 10 4.85 25.10 -23.23
CA ILE A 10 3.73 24.69 -24.08
C ILE A 10 2.51 24.55 -23.18
N GLY A 11 1.43 25.27 -23.51
CA GLY A 11 0.15 25.11 -22.84
C GLY A 11 -0.36 23.68 -22.98
N CYS A 12 -0.59 23.01 -21.86
CA CYS A 12 -1.07 21.64 -21.82
C CYS A 12 -2.17 21.55 -20.77
N GLU A 13 -3.35 21.10 -21.18
CA GLU A 13 -4.47 20.82 -20.29
C GLU A 13 -4.64 19.31 -20.16
N VAL A 14 -4.88 18.84 -18.94
CA VAL A 14 -5.10 17.42 -18.65
C VAL A 14 -6.60 17.20 -18.53
N ILE A 15 -7.14 16.30 -19.36
CA ILE A 15 -8.56 15.95 -19.36
C ILE A 15 -8.70 14.50 -18.92
N ALA A 16 -9.63 14.22 -18.01
CA ALA A 16 -9.95 12.84 -17.66
C ALA A 16 -10.71 12.17 -18.81
N PRO A 17 -10.34 10.94 -19.23
CA PRO A 17 -11.05 10.24 -20.32
C PRO A 17 -12.54 10.07 -20.06
N ALA A 18 -12.96 9.94 -18.80
CA ALA A 18 -14.36 9.82 -18.41
C ALA A 18 -15.19 11.10 -18.62
N LEU A 19 -14.54 12.25 -18.76
CA LEU A 19 -15.19 13.55 -18.97
C LEU A 19 -15.22 13.96 -20.45
N VAL A 20 -14.60 13.17 -21.33
CA VAL A 20 -14.63 13.44 -22.77
C VAL A 20 -16.00 13.04 -23.31
N PRO A 21 -16.74 13.94 -23.98
CA PRO A 21 -18.02 13.60 -24.56
C PRO A 21 -17.83 12.59 -25.69
N MET A 22 -18.45 11.41 -25.57
CA MET A 22 -18.42 10.36 -26.59
C MET A 22 -19.83 10.07 -27.11
N ARG A 23 -19.97 9.94 -28.43
CA ARG A 23 -21.24 9.53 -29.05
C ARG A 23 -21.48 8.03 -28.82
N ALA A 24 -22.73 7.67 -28.51
CA ALA A 24 -23.13 6.28 -28.37
C ALA A 24 -22.85 5.50 -29.67
N GLY A 25 -22.11 4.39 -29.59
CA GLY A 25 -21.74 3.56 -30.75
C GLY A 25 -20.40 3.91 -31.39
N ASP A 26 -19.75 5.02 -31.00
CA ASP A 26 -18.46 5.42 -31.56
C ASP A 26 -17.29 4.73 -30.83
N ARG A 27 -17.17 3.41 -31.04
CA ARG A 27 -16.13 2.55 -30.43
C ARG A 27 -14.99 2.18 -31.38
N ALA A 28 -14.94 2.79 -32.56
CA ALA A 28 -13.89 2.52 -33.54
C ALA A 28 -12.65 3.36 -33.23
N LYS A 29 -11.81 2.87 -32.30
CA LYS A 29 -10.56 3.54 -31.93
C LYS A 29 -9.66 3.71 -33.14
N THR A 30 -9.55 4.93 -33.63
CA THR A 30 -8.65 5.33 -34.72
C THR A 30 -7.99 6.62 -34.28
N ASP A 31 -6.67 6.61 -34.07
CA ASP A 31 -5.95 7.75 -33.48
C ASP A 31 -6.23 9.07 -34.20
N ARG A 32 -6.42 9.03 -35.54
CA ARG A 32 -6.79 10.21 -36.35
C ARG A 32 -8.17 10.77 -35.98
N ARG A 33 -9.19 9.91 -35.90
CA ARG A 33 -10.56 10.34 -35.56
C ARG A 33 -10.63 10.85 -34.13
N ASP A 34 -9.96 10.17 -33.21
CA ASP A 34 -9.93 10.55 -31.80
C ASP A 34 -9.26 11.93 -31.63
N ALA A 35 -8.17 12.19 -32.36
CA ALA A 35 -7.52 13.50 -32.35
C ALA A 35 -8.41 14.62 -32.93
N GLU A 36 -9.11 14.35 -34.03
CA GLU A 36 -10.07 15.30 -34.63
C GLU A 36 -11.22 15.62 -33.66
N GLN A 37 -11.80 14.60 -33.02
CA GLN A 37 -12.87 14.77 -32.04
C GLN A 37 -12.41 15.56 -30.81
N LEU A 38 -11.25 15.24 -30.25
CA LEU A 38 -10.69 15.99 -29.12
C LEU A 38 -10.41 17.45 -29.48
N ALA A 39 -9.88 17.73 -30.68
CA ALA A 39 -9.66 19.10 -31.13
C ALA A 39 -10.98 19.88 -31.30
N GLN A 40 -12.03 19.21 -31.79
CA GLN A 40 -13.36 19.80 -31.92
C GLN A 40 -13.95 20.14 -30.55
N SER A 41 -13.95 19.20 -29.61
CA SER A 41 -14.49 19.41 -28.25
C SER A 41 -13.67 20.42 -27.44
N TYR A 42 -12.34 20.46 -27.62
CA TYR A 42 -11.49 21.49 -27.01
C TYR A 42 -11.86 22.88 -27.53
N ARG A 43 -12.03 23.04 -28.85
CA ARG A 43 -12.45 24.31 -29.45
C ARG A 43 -13.86 24.74 -29.01
N ALA A 44 -14.76 23.77 -28.81
CA ALA A 44 -16.10 24.02 -28.31
C ALA A 44 -16.16 24.35 -26.80
N GLY A 45 -15.04 24.21 -26.07
CA GLY A 45 -15.00 24.42 -24.62
C GLY A 45 -15.73 23.33 -23.83
N GLU A 46 -15.94 22.16 -24.43
CA GLU A 46 -16.69 21.04 -23.85
C GLU A 46 -15.81 20.15 -22.95
N LEU A 47 -14.49 20.36 -22.96
CA LEU A 47 -13.55 19.57 -22.17
C LEU A 47 -13.37 20.21 -20.79
N THR A 48 -13.55 19.40 -19.75
CA THR A 48 -13.32 19.83 -18.37
C THR A 48 -11.91 19.43 -17.94
N PRO A 49 -11.01 20.41 -17.70
CA PRO A 49 -9.67 20.10 -17.22
C PRO A 49 -9.71 19.57 -15.80
N VAL A 50 -8.90 18.55 -15.54
CA VAL A 50 -8.66 18.04 -14.20
C VAL A 50 -7.44 18.71 -13.60
N TRP A 51 -7.50 18.88 -12.29
CA TRP A 51 -6.39 19.44 -11.53
C TRP A 51 -5.17 18.52 -11.58
N VAL A 52 -4.01 19.11 -11.84
CA VAL A 52 -2.72 18.43 -11.77
C VAL A 52 -2.03 18.80 -10.46
N PRO A 53 -1.59 17.83 -9.66
CA PRO A 53 -0.88 18.09 -8.41
C PRO A 53 0.39 18.89 -8.64
N ASP A 54 0.65 19.88 -7.79
CA ASP A 54 1.94 20.57 -7.77
C ASP A 54 3.02 19.72 -7.07
N GLU A 55 4.25 20.24 -7.08
CA GLU A 55 5.41 19.58 -6.49
C GLU A 55 5.26 19.33 -4.99
N ALA A 56 4.64 20.25 -4.24
CA ALA A 56 4.43 20.10 -2.81
C ALA A 56 3.40 18.99 -2.50
N HIS A 57 2.34 18.91 -3.30
CA HIS A 57 1.34 17.84 -3.18
C HIS A 57 1.94 16.47 -3.52
N GLU A 58 2.80 16.38 -4.54
CA GLU A 58 3.45 15.11 -4.89
C GLU A 58 4.44 14.69 -3.80
N ALA A 59 5.25 15.63 -3.28
CA ALA A 59 6.15 15.36 -2.17
C ALA A 59 5.40 14.86 -0.92
N LEU A 60 4.24 15.44 -0.61
CA LEU A 60 3.39 14.97 0.49
C LEU A 60 2.88 13.55 0.23
N ARG A 61 2.41 13.24 -0.99
CA ARG A 61 1.97 11.88 -1.32
C ARG A 61 3.09 10.87 -1.21
N ASP A 62 4.28 11.21 -1.68
CA ASP A 62 5.44 10.33 -1.61
C ASP A 62 5.87 10.08 -0.16
N LEU A 63 5.80 11.09 0.71
CA LEU A 63 6.01 10.91 2.14
C LEU A 63 4.98 9.95 2.76
N VAL A 64 3.70 10.12 2.44
CA VAL A 64 2.62 9.24 2.94
C VAL A 64 2.84 7.81 2.47
N ARG A 65 3.12 7.61 1.18
CA ARG A 65 3.44 6.29 0.60
C ARG A 65 4.65 5.66 1.26
N ALA A 66 5.72 6.42 1.48
CA ALA A 66 6.94 5.93 2.13
C ALA A 66 6.66 5.50 3.57
N ARG A 67 5.86 6.27 4.31
CA ARG A 67 5.43 5.93 5.67
C ARG A 67 4.61 4.64 5.69
N GLU A 68 3.65 4.50 4.79
CA GLU A 68 2.83 3.29 4.69
C GLU A 68 3.68 2.06 4.39
N ALA A 69 4.60 2.16 3.43
CA ALA A 69 5.56 1.09 3.12
C ALA A 69 6.38 0.70 4.36
N ALA A 70 6.93 1.67 5.08
CA ALA A 70 7.71 1.41 6.29
C ALA A 70 6.88 0.74 7.40
N VAL A 71 5.60 1.13 7.57
CA VAL A 71 4.69 0.50 8.53
C VAL A 71 4.41 -0.96 8.16
N GLN A 72 4.17 -1.24 6.88
CA GLN A 72 3.95 -2.61 6.40
C GLN A 72 5.19 -3.46 6.56
N ASP A 73 6.37 -2.91 6.25
CA ASP A 73 7.64 -3.62 6.41
C ASP A 73 7.93 -3.94 7.89
N ARG A 74 7.66 -3.00 8.81
CA ARG A 74 7.78 -3.26 10.25
C ARG A 74 6.90 -4.43 10.69
N LEU A 75 5.65 -4.49 10.21
CA LEU A 75 4.73 -5.59 10.52
C LEU A 75 5.24 -6.92 9.94
N ARG A 76 5.70 -6.91 8.69
CA ARG A 76 6.27 -8.09 8.01
C ARG A 76 7.47 -8.64 8.76
N VAL A 77 8.40 -7.78 9.14
CA VAL A 77 9.60 -8.16 9.92
C VAL A 77 9.20 -8.75 11.27
N ARG A 78 8.26 -8.12 11.99
CA ARG A 78 7.76 -8.65 13.26
C ARG A 78 7.13 -10.04 13.11
N HIS A 79 6.33 -10.26 12.07
CA HIS A 79 5.71 -11.57 11.82
C HIS A 79 6.76 -12.62 11.49
N ARG A 80 7.73 -12.29 10.63
CA ARG A 80 8.85 -13.17 10.32
C ARG A 80 9.66 -13.53 11.55
N PHE A 81 9.94 -12.57 12.44
CA PHE A 81 10.62 -12.85 13.71
C PHE A 81 9.82 -13.79 14.59
N LYS A 82 8.50 -13.61 14.71
CA LYS A 82 7.63 -14.53 15.48
C LYS A 82 7.64 -15.94 14.90
N GLU A 83 7.55 -16.08 13.58
CA GLU A 83 7.58 -17.39 12.91
C GLU A 83 8.93 -18.09 13.12
N VAL A 84 10.03 -17.38 12.90
CA VAL A 84 11.38 -17.93 13.13
C VAL A 84 11.58 -18.28 14.60
N PHE A 85 11.20 -17.41 15.52
CA PHE A 85 11.34 -17.65 16.95
C PHE A 85 10.50 -18.85 17.41
N ALA A 86 9.26 -18.98 16.95
CA ALA A 86 8.42 -20.13 17.25
C ALA A 86 9.01 -21.43 16.68
N SER A 87 9.55 -21.39 15.47
CA SER A 87 10.23 -22.55 14.86
C SER A 87 11.48 -22.95 15.64
N VAL A 88 12.31 -21.99 16.06
CA VAL A 88 13.53 -22.25 16.83
C VAL A 88 13.21 -22.72 18.24
N TRP A 89 12.22 -22.11 18.91
CA TRP A 89 11.76 -22.50 20.24
C TRP A 89 11.16 -23.91 20.24
N SER A 90 10.37 -24.25 19.21
CA SER A 90 9.84 -25.60 19.01
C SER A 90 10.97 -26.62 18.77
N ALA A 91 12.00 -26.26 18.00
CA ALA A 91 13.17 -27.10 17.78
C ALA A 91 14.08 -27.23 19.02
N ALA A 92 14.03 -26.26 19.93
CA ALA A 92 14.78 -26.27 21.20
C ALA A 92 14.05 -27.01 22.32
N GLY A 93 12.74 -27.29 22.15
CA GLY A 93 11.92 -28.02 23.11
C GLY A 93 12.00 -29.54 22.92
N GLU A 94 13.11 -30.13 23.34
CA GLU A 94 13.19 -31.55 23.71
C GLU A 94 13.95 -31.63 25.05
N LYS A 95 13.26 -32.15 26.09
CA LYS A 95 13.64 -32.30 27.52
C LYS A 95 13.28 -31.16 28.48
N ASP A 96 11.99 -31.07 28.80
CA ASP A 96 11.54 -30.75 30.18
C ASP A 96 10.99 -32.00 30.90
N ASP A 97 11.43 -33.20 30.49
CA ASP A 97 11.15 -34.48 31.19
C ASP A 97 12.31 -34.85 32.11
N ALA A 98 12.48 -34.13 33.22
CA ALA A 98 13.16 -34.63 34.44
C ALA A 98 13.17 -33.55 35.53
N MET A 99 12.05 -33.39 36.23
CA MET A 99 12.12 -33.05 37.65
C MET A 99 11.32 -34.10 38.44
N ASP A 100 11.92 -35.28 38.53
CA ASP A 100 11.70 -36.20 39.63
C ASP A 100 12.20 -35.51 40.91
N THR A 101 11.27 -35.01 41.71
CA THR A 101 11.50 -34.85 43.14
C THR A 101 10.49 -35.73 43.87
N SER A 102 10.72 -37.03 43.77
CA SER A 102 10.55 -37.91 44.92
C SER A 102 11.34 -37.32 46.10
N LEU A 103 10.65 -36.75 47.08
CA LEU A 103 11.17 -36.61 48.44
C LEU A 103 10.42 -37.60 49.34
N PRO A 104 11.15 -38.38 50.17
CA PRO A 104 10.62 -39.47 50.97
C PRO A 104 9.79 -38.94 52.13
N GLY A 105 8.87 -39.78 52.62
CA GLY A 105 8.03 -39.49 53.77
C GLY A 105 8.83 -39.12 55.02
N MET A 106 8.29 -38.18 55.78
CA MET A 106 8.57 -38.01 57.21
C MET A 106 7.25 -37.73 57.91
N ASP A 107 6.78 -38.76 58.61
CA ASP A 107 5.77 -38.66 59.66
C ASP A 107 6.35 -37.90 60.86
N GLN A 108 5.55 -37.03 61.49
CA GLN A 108 5.46 -36.74 62.94
C GLN A 108 4.64 -35.46 63.13
N GLU A 109 3.39 -35.56 63.60
CA GLU A 109 2.95 -35.57 65.01
C GLU A 109 2.51 -34.19 65.49
N GLY A 110 1.21 -34.11 65.82
CA GLY A 110 0.73 -33.48 67.07
C GLY A 110 0.56 -31.97 67.10
N GLY A 111 -0.61 -31.54 67.59
CA GLY A 111 -0.73 -30.26 68.30
C GLY A 111 -2.06 -29.56 68.11
N ASP A 112 -2.98 -29.85 69.01
CA ASP A 112 -4.31 -29.24 69.17
C ASP A 112 -4.32 -27.73 69.44
N VAL A 113 -5.54 -27.18 69.28
CA VAL A 113 -6.19 -25.99 69.86
C VAL A 113 -6.27 -24.75 68.97
#